data_AF-A0A6C0LDU1-F1
#
_entry.id   AF-A0A6C0LDU1-F1
#
_cell.length_a   1.000
_cell.length_b   1.000
_cell.length_c   1.000
_cell.angle_alpha   90.00
_cell.angle_beta   90.00
_cell.angle_gamma   90.00
#
_symmetry.space_group_name_H-M   'P 1'
#
loop_
_entity.id
_entity.type
_entity.pdbx_description
1 polymer ?
#
loop_
_entity_poly.entity_id
_entity_poly.type
_entity_poly.pdbx_seq_one_letter_code
_entity_poly.pdbx_strand_id
1 'polypeptide(L)'
;MNCIGRLHLCGMIMENVYGYFIKQHDLFDTLYIMSFVSIPFSWVLCKDECIISYITKKIENPNYQLGDEPENVKDVSSLFVNEKQYMTFYNINVFLRVGSALLVNNRTTKINAHIFIPTCLMYMLYNYDITYNLNHRKKLYPYFQLVLLSYLLESFYYCIF
;
A
#
# COMPACT_ATOMS: atom_id res chain seq x y z
N MET A 1 -11.86 10.19 -13.58
CA MET A 1 -12.10 10.06 -12.12
C MET A 1 -12.91 8.82 -11.72
N ASN A 2 -14.24 8.73 -11.96
CA ASN A 2 -15.05 7.60 -11.42
C ASN A 2 -14.63 6.16 -11.80
N CYS A 3 -14.07 5.92 -12.99
CA CYS A 3 -13.62 4.58 -13.40
C CYS A 3 -12.34 4.14 -12.67
N ILE A 4 -11.38 5.06 -12.51
CA ILE A 4 -10.10 4.82 -11.82
C ILE A 4 -10.35 4.53 -10.35
N GLY A 5 -11.24 5.30 -9.72
CA GLY A 5 -11.69 5.05 -8.35
C GLY A 5 -12.28 3.67 -8.16
N ARG A 6 -13.13 3.22 -9.10
CA ARG A 6 -13.74 1.88 -9.04
C ARG A 6 -12.69 0.78 -9.21
N LEU A 7 -11.73 0.96 -10.12
CA LEU A 7 -10.63 0.01 -10.30
C LEU A 7 -9.76 -0.10 -9.04
N HIS A 8 -9.40 1.03 -8.41
CA HIS A 8 -8.69 1.03 -7.13
C HIS A 8 -9.51 0.35 -6.03
N LEU A 9 -10.80 0.65 -5.92
CA LEU A 9 -11.69 0.02 -4.93
C LEU A 9 -11.79 -1.49 -5.14
N CYS A 10 -11.93 -1.96 -6.38
CA CYS A 10 -11.92 -3.38 -6.71
C CYS A 10 -10.59 -4.03 -6.35
N GLY A 11 -9.46 -3.39 -6.69
CA GLY A 11 -8.12 -3.86 -6.33
C GLY A 11 -7.97 -4.00 -4.81
N MET A 12 -8.33 -2.95 -4.06
CA MET A 12 -8.35 -2.94 -2.60
C MET A 12 -9.18 -4.08 -2.01
N ILE A 13 -10.38 -4.33 -2.53
CA ILE A 13 -11.23 -5.42 -2.05
C ILE A 13 -10.60 -6.78 -2.35
N MET A 14 -10.14 -7.01 -3.59
CA MET A 14 -9.49 -8.27 -3.98
C MET A 14 -8.28 -8.56 -3.09
N GLU A 15 -7.45 -7.55 -2.87
CA GLU A 15 -6.27 -7.63 -2.02
C GLU A 15 -6.60 -7.97 -0.57
N ASN A 16 -7.71 -7.44 -0.03
CA ASN A 16 -8.14 -7.71 1.32
C ASN A 16 -8.68 -9.11 1.52
N VAL A 17 -9.37 -9.67 0.53
CA VAL A 17 -10.01 -11.00 0.65
C VAL A 17 -9.06 -12.14 0.26
N TYR A 18 -7.99 -11.84 -0.48
CA TYR A 18 -7.08 -12.84 -1.04
C TYR A 18 -6.56 -13.83 0.00
N GLY A 19 -5.94 -13.37 1.08
CA GLY A 19 -5.33 -14.23 2.10
C GLY A 19 -6.34 -15.05 2.91
N TYR A 20 -7.59 -14.60 2.99
CA TYR A 20 -8.64 -15.28 3.75
C TYR A 20 -9.35 -16.38 2.94
N PHE A 21 -9.61 -16.14 1.65
CA PHE A 21 -10.48 -17.00 0.85
C PHE A 21 -9.78 -17.74 -0.29
N ILE A 22 -8.67 -17.20 -0.80
CA ILE A 22 -7.94 -17.83 -1.91
C ILE A 22 -6.93 -18.81 -1.32
N LYS A 23 -6.97 -20.07 -1.82
CA LYS A 23 -6.03 -21.12 -1.42
C LYS A 23 -4.59 -20.73 -1.77
N GLN A 24 -3.63 -21.33 -1.06
CA GLN A 24 -2.21 -21.12 -1.30
C GLN A 24 -1.86 -21.37 -2.77
N HIS A 25 -1.11 -20.42 -3.34
CA HIS A 25 -0.54 -20.55 -4.67
C HIS A 25 0.78 -19.79 -4.71
N ASP A 26 1.90 -20.50 -4.81
CA ASP A 26 3.23 -19.93 -4.51
C ASP A 26 3.56 -18.68 -5.33
N LEU A 27 3.30 -18.71 -6.65
CA LEU A 27 3.53 -17.55 -7.53
C LEU A 27 2.69 -16.33 -7.13
N PHE A 28 1.37 -16.50 -6.94
CA PHE A 28 0.47 -15.39 -6.64
C PHE A 28 0.66 -14.87 -5.22
N ASP A 29 0.94 -15.74 -4.26
CA ASP A 29 1.28 -15.35 -2.89
C ASP A 29 2.57 -14.53 -2.85
N THR A 30 3.58 -14.96 -3.63
CA THR A 30 4.84 -14.23 -3.78
C THR A 30 4.60 -12.84 -4.39
N LEU A 31 3.87 -12.76 -5.50
CA LEU A 31 3.52 -11.48 -6.14
C LEU A 31 2.70 -10.58 -5.21
N TYR A 32 1.78 -11.17 -4.43
CA TYR A 32 0.96 -10.45 -3.46
C TYR A 32 1.82 -9.81 -2.35
N ILE A 33 2.77 -10.56 -1.80
CA ILE A 33 3.65 -10.06 -0.74
C ILE A 33 4.63 -9.02 -1.30
N MET A 34 5.21 -9.27 -2.48
CA MET A 34 6.04 -8.26 -3.16
C MET A 34 5.26 -6.97 -3.40
N SER A 35 4.01 -7.05 -3.85
CA SER A 35 3.18 -5.86 -4.05
C SER A 35 2.93 -5.13 -2.74
N PHE A 36 2.53 -5.84 -1.67
CA PHE A 36 2.30 -5.25 -0.35
C PHE A 36 3.53 -4.54 0.20
N VAL A 37 4.70 -5.18 0.13
CA VAL A 37 5.97 -4.60 0.60
C VAL A 37 6.40 -3.42 -0.28
N SER A 38 6.10 -3.45 -1.58
CA SER A 38 6.44 -2.37 -2.53
C SER A 38 5.60 -1.10 -2.38
N ILE A 39 4.39 -1.19 -1.82
CA ILE A 39 3.47 -0.04 -1.72
C ILE A 39 4.08 1.11 -0.89
N PRO A 40 4.58 0.90 0.34
CA PRO A 40 5.26 1.96 1.09
C PRO A 40 6.45 2.57 0.34
N PHE A 41 7.17 1.79 -0.46
CA PHE A 41 8.29 2.30 -1.26
C PHE A 41 7.82 3.18 -2.41
N SER A 42 6.73 2.77 -3.07
CA SER A 42 6.10 3.58 -4.10
C SER A 42 5.69 4.94 -3.54
N TRP A 43 5.17 4.99 -2.31
CA TRP A 43 4.82 6.24 -1.64
C TRP A 43 6.04 7.08 -1.28
N VAL A 44 7.14 6.49 -0.78
CA VAL A 44 8.39 7.25 -0.55
C VAL A 44 8.90 7.86 -1.86
N LEU A 45 8.96 7.07 -2.93
CA LEU A 45 9.53 7.49 -4.21
C LEU A 45 8.64 8.46 -4.97
N CYS A 46 7.32 8.29 -4.85
CA CYS A 46 6.32 9.09 -5.56
C CYS A 46 5.70 10.18 -4.69
N LYS A 47 6.38 10.62 -3.62
CA LYS A 47 5.92 11.69 -2.72
C LYS A 47 4.48 11.50 -2.25
N ASP A 48 4.22 10.32 -1.71
CA ASP A 48 2.95 9.85 -1.16
C ASP A 48 1.81 9.66 -2.19
N GLU A 49 2.12 9.70 -3.50
CA GLU A 49 1.13 9.59 -4.56
C GLU A 49 1.25 8.27 -5.35
N CYS A 50 0.12 7.67 -5.76
CA CYS A 50 0.12 6.55 -6.69
C CYS A 50 0.46 7.03 -8.11
N ILE A 51 1.33 6.30 -8.83
CA ILE A 51 1.74 6.65 -10.20
C ILE A 51 0.55 6.80 -11.17
N ILE A 52 -0.50 5.99 -11.00
CA ILE A 52 -1.71 6.07 -11.84
C ILE A 52 -2.47 7.37 -11.56
N SER A 53 -2.54 7.78 -10.27
CA SER A 53 -3.14 9.05 -9.87
C SER A 53 -2.35 10.22 -10.45
N TYR A 54 -1.02 10.18 -10.35
CA TYR A 54 -0.14 11.18 -10.94
C TYR A 54 -0.34 11.32 -12.46
N ILE A 55 -0.33 10.21 -13.20
CA ILE A 55 -0.54 10.24 -14.66
C ILE A 55 -1.87 10.92 -14.99
N THR A 56 -2.93 10.57 -14.26
CA THR A 56 -4.27 11.14 -14.47
C THR A 56 -4.28 12.65 -14.22
N LYS A 57 -3.74 13.10 -13.08
CA LYS A 57 -3.67 14.52 -12.74
C LYS A 57 -2.76 15.30 -13.69
N LYS A 58 -1.70 14.70 -14.19
CA LYS A 58 -0.78 15.30 -15.16
C LYS A 58 -1.43 15.48 -16.53
N ILE A 59 -2.32 14.56 -16.93
CA ILE A 59 -3.14 14.69 -18.15
C ILE A 59 -4.17 15.81 -17.98
N GLU A 60 -4.82 15.90 -16.82
CA GLU A 60 -5.82 16.93 -16.53
C GLU A 60 -5.20 18.33 -16.34
N ASN A 61 -4.01 18.40 -15.75
CA ASN A 61 -3.23 19.62 -15.54
C ASN A 61 -1.74 19.39 -15.91
N PRO A 62 -1.30 19.85 -17.09
CA PRO A 62 0.09 19.70 -17.53
C PRO A 62 1.13 20.30 -16.57
N ASN A 63 0.74 21.28 -15.75
CA ASN A 63 1.61 21.93 -14.77
C ASN A 63 1.68 21.20 -13.42
N TYR A 64 0.87 20.16 -13.20
CA TYR A 64 0.87 19.38 -11.96
C TYR A 64 2.24 18.75 -11.68
N GLN A 65 2.77 18.88 -10.46
CA GLN A 65 3.97 18.17 -10.05
C GLN A 65 3.62 17.00 -9.12
N LEU A 66 4.40 15.93 -9.24
CA LEU A 66 4.23 14.72 -8.43
C LEU A 66 4.28 15.07 -6.94
N GLY A 67 3.25 14.65 -6.19
CA GLY A 67 3.14 14.89 -4.76
C GLY A 67 2.68 16.29 -4.37
N ASP A 68 2.21 17.12 -5.30
CA ASP A 68 1.56 18.40 -4.97
C ASP A 68 0.22 18.17 -4.24
N GLU A 69 -0.47 17.07 -4.55
CA GLU A 69 -1.76 16.68 -3.94
C GLU A 69 -1.86 15.15 -3.77
N PRO A 70 -1.06 14.52 -2.90
CA PRO A 70 -1.02 13.07 -2.75
C PRO A 70 -2.33 12.51 -2.16
N GLU A 71 -3.02 13.33 -1.36
CA GLU A 71 -4.28 13.03 -0.68
C GLU A 71 -5.48 12.96 -1.63
N ASN A 72 -5.32 13.44 -2.88
CA ASN A 72 -6.33 13.33 -3.92
C ASN A 72 -6.45 11.89 -4.45
N VAL A 73 -6.61 10.92 -3.54
CA VAL A 73 -7.40 9.70 -3.74
C VAL A 73 -8.91 10.02 -3.73
N LYS A 74 -9.28 11.26 -4.09
CA LYS A 74 -10.67 11.69 -4.31
C LYS A 74 -11.42 10.77 -5.26
N ASP A 75 -10.70 10.01 -6.08
CA ASP A 75 -11.26 8.97 -6.94
C ASP A 75 -12.05 7.89 -6.17
N VAL A 76 -11.60 7.47 -4.98
CA VAL A 76 -12.27 6.44 -4.19
C VAL A 76 -13.28 7.05 -3.22
N SER A 77 -12.92 8.15 -2.55
CA SER A 77 -13.83 8.79 -1.58
C SER A 77 -15.11 9.33 -2.24
N SER A 78 -15.06 9.74 -3.50
CA SER A 78 -16.25 10.15 -4.28
C SER A 78 -17.22 9.01 -4.59
N LEU A 79 -16.84 7.74 -4.36
CA LEU A 79 -17.73 6.59 -4.54
C LEU A 79 -18.62 6.33 -3.32
N PHE A 80 -18.35 6.98 -2.18
CA PHE A 80 -19.10 6.82 -0.94
C PHE A 80 -20.10 7.96 -0.76
N VAL A 81 -21.22 7.68 -0.08
CA VAL A 81 -22.30 8.66 0.12
C VAL A 81 -21.84 9.83 1.01
N ASN A 82 -20.94 9.56 1.95
CA ASN A 82 -20.40 10.57 2.86
C ASN A 82 -19.02 10.15 3.39
N GLU A 83 -18.29 11.12 3.93
CA GLU A 83 -16.96 10.94 4.50
C GLU A 83 -16.93 9.90 5.63
N LYS A 84 -17.95 9.86 6.49
CA LYS A 84 -18.02 8.87 7.58
C LYS A 84 -18.02 7.43 7.07
N GLN A 85 -18.75 7.15 5.99
CA GLN A 85 -18.73 5.83 5.35
C GLN A 85 -17.37 5.52 4.75
N TYR A 86 -16.77 6.47 4.04
CA TYR A 86 -15.44 6.32 3.46
C TYR A 86 -14.38 6.01 4.53
N MET A 87 -14.36 6.77 5.62
CA MET A 87 -13.42 6.58 6.73
C MET A 87 -13.62 5.24 7.44
N THR A 88 -14.86 4.80 7.59
CA THR A 88 -15.18 3.47 8.15
C THR A 88 -14.64 2.37 7.24
N PHE A 89 -14.90 2.46 5.94
CA PHE A 89 -14.37 1.54 4.94
C PHE A 89 -12.84 1.51 4.94
N TYR A 90 -12.20 2.67 4.97
CA TYR A 90 -10.74 2.80 4.95
C TYR A 90 -10.08 2.12 6.15
N ASN A 91 -10.61 2.35 7.36
CA ASN A 91 -10.08 1.69 8.56
C ASN A 91 -10.23 0.16 8.46
N ILE A 92 -11.40 -0.34 8.06
CA ILE A 92 -11.63 -1.78 7.84
C ILE A 92 -10.66 -2.31 6.78
N ASN A 93 -10.44 -1.57 5.70
CA ASN A 93 -9.54 -1.95 4.61
C ASN A 93 -8.11 -2.17 5.12
N VAL A 94 -7.56 -1.23 5.89
CA VAL A 94 -6.20 -1.34 6.45
C VAL A 94 -6.06 -2.59 7.32
N PHE A 95 -7.02 -2.86 8.20
CA PHE A 95 -6.99 -4.05 9.06
C PHE A 95 -7.06 -5.35 8.24
N LEU A 96 -7.98 -5.45 7.29
CA LEU A 96 -8.12 -6.64 6.44
C LEU A 96 -6.89 -6.84 5.55
N ARG A 97 -6.32 -5.77 4.99
CA ARG A 97 -5.13 -5.84 4.14
C ARG A 97 -3.94 -6.42 4.91
N VAL A 98 -3.67 -5.90 6.11
CA VAL A 98 -2.58 -6.39 6.97
C VAL A 98 -2.82 -7.83 7.41
N GLY A 99 -4.05 -8.17 7.82
CA GLY A 99 -4.40 -9.54 8.20
C GLY A 99 -4.25 -10.54 7.06
N SER A 100 -4.71 -10.18 5.86
CA SER A 100 -4.49 -10.98 4.64
C SER A 100 -3.00 -11.16 4.33
N ALA A 101 -2.20 -10.09 4.43
CA ALA A 101 -0.76 -10.18 4.21
C ALA A 101 -0.04 -11.07 5.23
N LEU A 102 -0.45 -11.05 6.51
CA LEU A 102 0.07 -11.97 7.53
C LEU A 102 -0.21 -13.44 7.20
N LEU A 103 -1.43 -13.76 6.75
CA LEU A 103 -1.80 -15.11 6.35
C LEU A 103 -1.00 -15.61 5.14
N VAL A 104 -0.87 -14.76 4.12
CA VAL A 104 -0.12 -15.09 2.89
C VAL A 104 1.38 -15.24 3.20
N ASN A 105 1.95 -14.36 4.02
CA ASN A 105 3.35 -14.48 4.40
C ASN A 105 3.62 -15.77 5.16
N ASN A 106 2.76 -16.12 6.12
CA ASN A 106 2.96 -17.32 6.94
C ASN A 106 2.88 -18.63 6.13
N ARG A 107 2.03 -18.68 5.10
CA ARG A 107 1.84 -19.90 4.30
C ARG A 107 2.89 -20.10 3.20
N THR A 108 3.42 -19.03 2.61
CA THR A 108 4.31 -19.11 1.44
C THR A 108 5.68 -18.49 1.66
N THR A 109 5.78 -17.16 1.75
CA THR A 109 7.07 -16.45 1.68
C THR A 109 7.90 -16.53 2.96
N LYS A 110 7.24 -16.62 4.12
CA LYS A 110 7.85 -16.74 5.45
C LYS A 110 8.97 -15.70 5.69
N ILE A 111 8.77 -14.47 5.21
CA ILE A 111 9.67 -13.35 5.48
C ILE A 111 9.84 -13.23 6.99
N ASN A 112 11.08 -13.02 7.42
CA ASN A 112 11.42 -12.93 8.81
C ASN A 112 10.53 -11.89 9.52
N ALA A 113 9.99 -12.26 10.69
CA ALA A 113 9.10 -11.40 11.47
C ALA A 113 9.76 -10.04 11.81
N HIS A 114 11.09 -10.00 11.98
CA HIS A 114 11.85 -8.78 12.22
C HIS A 114 11.84 -7.79 11.04
N ILE A 115 11.47 -8.23 9.83
CA ILE A 115 11.35 -7.40 8.63
C ILE A 115 9.86 -7.20 8.28
N PHE A 116 9.08 -8.27 8.35
CA PHE A 116 7.67 -8.23 7.96
C PHE A 116 6.79 -7.41 8.91
N ILE A 117 6.95 -7.58 10.23
CA ILE A 117 6.13 -6.85 11.22
C ILE A 117 6.37 -5.33 11.13
N PRO A 118 7.62 -4.83 11.09
CA PRO A 118 7.86 -3.40 10.86
C PRO A 118 7.21 -2.90 9.57
N THR A 119 7.28 -3.67 8.47
CA THR A 119 6.65 -3.31 7.20
C THR A 119 5.13 -3.13 7.34
N CYS A 120 4.45 -4.04 8.06
CA CYS A 120 3.01 -3.91 8.34
C CYS A 120 2.69 -2.66 9.18
N LEU A 121 3.44 -2.41 10.27
CA LEU A 121 3.27 -1.22 11.12
C LEU A 121 3.45 0.06 10.31
N MET A 122 4.43 0.05 9.43
CA MET A 122 4.79 1.15 8.55
C MET A 122 3.72 1.43 7.51
N TYR A 123 3.18 0.39 6.87
CA TYR A 123 2.00 0.50 6.01
C TYR A 123 0.84 1.16 6.77
N MET A 124 0.52 0.70 7.98
CA MET A 124 -0.56 1.29 8.77
C MET A 124 -0.29 2.77 9.12
N LEU A 125 0.93 3.10 9.54
CA LEU A 125 1.32 4.49 9.85
C LEU A 125 1.23 5.41 8.64
N TYR A 126 1.66 4.97 7.46
CA TYR A 126 1.55 5.76 6.23
C TYR A 126 0.10 6.02 5.85
N ASN A 127 -0.71 4.96 5.84
CA ASN A 127 -2.13 5.07 5.52
C ASN A 127 -2.85 6.01 6.49
N TYR A 128 -2.52 5.95 7.78
CA TYR A 128 -3.06 6.85 8.78
C TYR A 128 -2.59 8.30 8.57
N ASP A 129 -1.29 8.52 8.40
CA ASP A 129 -0.71 9.86 8.28
C ASP A 129 -1.17 10.57 7.00
N ILE A 130 -1.32 9.85 5.88
CA ILE A 130 -1.89 10.39 4.63
C ILE A 130 -3.37 10.71 4.80
N THR A 131 -4.18 9.79 5.34
CA THR A 131 -5.64 9.99 5.43
C THR A 131 -6.03 11.12 6.38
N TYR A 132 -5.26 11.31 7.45
CA TYR A 132 -5.53 12.37 8.44
C TYR A 132 -4.69 13.63 8.21
N ASN A 133 -4.01 13.74 7.07
CA ASN A 133 -3.19 14.89 6.66
C ASN A 133 -2.16 15.30 7.71
N LEU A 134 -1.61 14.30 8.38
CA LEU A 134 -0.56 14.45 9.36
C LEU A 134 0.80 14.48 8.63
N ASN A 135 1.88 14.84 9.33
CA ASN A 135 3.24 14.92 8.76
C ASN A 135 4.27 14.05 9.50
N HIS A 136 3.82 13.04 10.25
CA HIS A 136 4.72 12.18 11.02
C HIS A 136 5.55 11.26 10.12
N ARG A 137 5.00 10.83 8.98
CA ARG A 137 5.69 9.90 8.06
C ARG A 137 7.02 10.45 7.58
N LYS A 138 7.10 11.76 7.29
CA LYS A 138 8.31 12.42 6.77
C LYS A 138 9.48 12.33 7.76
N LYS A 139 9.21 12.35 9.06
CA LYS A 139 10.24 12.15 10.09
C LYS A 139 10.75 10.70 10.12
N LEU A 140 9.88 9.76 9.76
CA LEU A 140 10.19 8.34 9.79
C LEU A 140 10.83 7.84 8.50
N TYR A 141 10.79 8.60 7.38
CA TYR A 141 11.34 8.21 6.06
C TYR A 141 12.74 7.56 6.09
N PRO A 142 13.73 8.04 6.87
CA PRO A 142 15.03 7.37 6.95
C PRO A 142 14.94 5.92 7.44
N TYR A 143 14.04 5.64 8.39
CA TYR A 143 13.79 4.29 8.88
C TYR A 143 13.12 3.41 7.82
N PHE A 144 12.28 3.99 6.94
CA PHE A 144 11.72 3.28 5.77
C PHE A 144 12.78 2.81 4.80
N GLN A 145 13.78 3.66 4.53
CA GLN A 145 14.88 3.30 3.65
C GLN A 145 15.73 2.16 4.22
N LEU A 146 15.89 2.09 5.55
CA LEU A 146 16.60 1.00 6.22
C LEU A 146 15.83 -0.33 6.20
N VAL A 147 14.51 -0.30 6.42
CA VAL A 147 13.66 -1.51 6.32
C VAL A 147 13.62 -2.04 4.89
N LEU A 148 13.50 -1.12 3.90
CA LEU A 148 13.61 -1.45 2.48
C LEU A 148 14.92 -2.14 2.15
N LEU A 149 16.03 -1.53 2.57
CA LEU A 149 17.38 -2.07 2.30
C LEU A 149 17.52 -3.47 2.88
N SER A 150 17.07 -3.68 4.12
CA SER A 150 17.07 -5.00 4.77
C SER A 150 16.28 -6.04 3.97
N TYR A 151 15.08 -5.68 3.50
CA TYR A 151 14.24 -6.57 2.68
C TYR A 151 14.89 -6.91 1.33
N LEU A 152 15.46 -5.93 0.63
CA LEU A 152 16.14 -6.15 -0.64
C LEU A 152 17.36 -7.04 -0.47
N LEU A 153 18.14 -6.84 0.60
CA LEU A 153 19.30 -7.68 0.91
C LEU A 153 18.90 -9.11 1.27
N GLU A 154 17.85 -9.29 2.08
CA GLU A 154 17.32 -10.63 2.43
C GLU A 154 16.79 -11.34 1.17
N SER A 155 16.01 -10.63 0.34
CA SER A 155 15.48 -11.19 -0.91
C SER A 155 16.60 -11.56 -1.89
N PHE A 156 17.62 -10.70 -2.02
CA PHE A 156 18.78 -10.97 -2.86
C PHE A 156 19.59 -12.18 -2.37
N TYR A 157 19.78 -12.31 -1.05
CA TYR A 157 20.43 -13.47 -0.45
C TYR A 157 19.73 -14.78 -0.84
N TYR A 158 18.41 -14.86 -0.66
CA TYR A 158 17.62 -16.05 -1.02
C TYR A 158 17.50 -16.31 -2.53
N CYS A 159 17.72 -15.30 -3.38
CA CYS A 159 17.77 -15.52 -4.82
C CYS A 159 19.12 -16.09 -5.30
N ILE A 160 20.21 -15.84 -4.57
CA ILE A 160 21.56 -16.27 -4.97
C ILE A 160 21.95 -17.60 -4.33
N PHE A 161 21.57 -17.82 -3.08
CA PHE A 161 21.93 -18.99 -2.28
C PHE A 161 20.71 -19.85 -1.98
#